data_AF-X1HBK6-F1
#
_entry.id   AF-X1HBK6-F1
#
_cell.length_a   1.000
_cell.length_b   1.000
_cell.length_c   1.000
_cell.angle_alpha   90.00
_cell.angle_beta   90.00
_cell.angle_gamma   90.00
#
_symmetry.space_group_name_H-M   'P 1'
#
loop_
_entity.id
_entity.type
_entity.pdbx_description
1 polymer ?
#
loop_
_entity_poly.entity_id
_entity_poly.type
_entity_poly.pdbx_seq_one_letter_code
_entity_poly.pdbx_strand_id
1 'polypeptide(L)'
;RCQEINAEFVVTGGLTLRTGKHKDEMFSVIKEHYPELQEKYTKLYINNHPNGMPDTFYSHKLNLVDTIKIGYEMSKKYQIPFFEPRYIPEDMLHFNRRVSTVLSRIAFLKSKILQNSSFEAIRIQQDSIILETLKRDLKRMSSNEVENLPIHDESLQYVLEMLERNQCQFLINHKEWDNLFFEGA
;
A
#
# COMPACT_ATOMS: atom_id res chain seq x y z
N ARG A 1 -1.50 0.30 33.47
CA ARG A 1 -1.06 1.34 32.48
C ARG A 1 0.19 0.86 31.74
N CYS A 2 0.46 1.26 30.49
CA CYS A 2 1.65 0.81 29.74
C CYS A 2 2.99 1.05 30.46
N GLN A 3 3.05 2.04 31.36
CA GLN A 3 4.20 2.30 32.24
C GLN A 3 4.46 1.19 33.27
N GLU A 4 3.43 0.47 33.72
CA GLU A 4 3.56 -0.62 34.70
C GLU A 4 4.18 -1.88 34.08
N ILE A 5 4.22 -1.96 32.74
CA ILE A 5 4.77 -3.11 32.00
C ILE A 5 6.07 -2.78 31.26
N ASN A 6 6.74 -1.67 31.59
CA ASN A 6 7.98 -1.22 30.94
C ASN A 6 7.89 -1.16 29.39
N ALA A 7 6.73 -0.76 28.85
CA ALA A 7 6.63 -0.53 27.41
C ALA A 7 7.52 0.65 27.00
N GLU A 8 8.50 0.41 26.12
CA GLU A 8 9.44 1.43 25.64
C GLU A 8 8.81 2.43 24.66
N PHE A 9 7.76 2.02 23.93
CA PHE A 9 7.01 2.87 23.01
C PHE A 9 5.58 2.36 22.79
N VAL A 10 4.70 3.26 22.38
CA VAL A 10 3.33 2.94 21.93
C VAL A 10 3.22 3.29 20.46
N VAL A 11 2.99 2.29 19.60
CA VAL A 11 2.71 2.54 18.18
C VAL A 11 1.22 2.79 18.03
N THR A 12 0.87 3.98 17.54
CA THR A 12 -0.53 4.30 17.23
C THR A 12 -0.87 3.79 15.83
N GLY A 13 -1.93 3.00 15.70
CA GLY A 13 -2.49 2.56 14.43
C GLY A 13 -3.69 3.43 14.02
N GLY A 14 -3.91 3.62 12.71
CA GLY A 14 -4.86 4.59 12.15
C GLY A 14 -6.36 4.40 12.48
N LEU A 15 -6.74 3.34 13.18
CA LEU A 15 -8.15 3.09 13.55
C LEU A 15 -8.60 3.81 14.83
N THR A 16 -7.67 4.35 15.62
CA THR A 16 -7.98 4.93 16.94
C THR A 16 -8.72 6.26 16.88
N LEU A 17 -8.67 6.98 15.75
CA LEU A 17 -9.14 8.37 15.66
C LEU A 17 -10.34 8.60 14.73
N ARG A 18 -11.08 7.53 14.41
CA ARG A 18 -12.42 7.67 13.81
C ARG A 18 -13.34 8.43 14.77
N THR A 19 -14.19 9.30 14.22
CA THR A 19 -15.17 10.08 14.99
C THR A 19 -16.01 9.19 15.92
N GLY A 20 -16.12 9.60 17.18
CA GLY A 20 -16.83 8.87 18.23
C GLY A 20 -15.99 8.72 19.50
N LYS A 21 -16.44 7.84 20.40
CA LYS A 21 -15.91 7.68 21.76
C LYS A 21 -14.39 7.49 21.83
N HIS A 22 -13.80 6.71 20.92
CA HIS A 22 -12.34 6.48 20.92
C HIS A 22 -11.54 7.77 20.62
N LYS A 23 -12.04 8.62 19.71
CA LYS A 23 -11.43 9.92 19.44
C LYS A 23 -11.55 10.83 20.64
N ASP A 24 -12.73 10.89 21.26
CA ASP A 24 -12.97 11.74 22.44
C ASP A 24 -12.08 11.32 23.62
N GLU A 25 -11.96 10.01 23.85
CA GLU A 25 -11.10 9.45 24.89
C GLU A 25 -9.62 9.76 24.63
N MET A 26 -9.14 9.54 23.40
CA MET A 26 -7.77 9.90 23.02
C MET A 26 -7.50 11.40 23.21
N PHE A 27 -8.45 12.27 22.84
CA PHE A 27 -8.31 13.71 23.03
C PHE A 27 -8.33 14.11 24.51
N SER A 28 -9.10 13.42 25.35
CA SER A 28 -9.06 13.59 26.80
C SER A 28 -7.70 13.20 27.37
N VAL A 29 -7.16 12.05 26.95
CA VAL A 29 -5.82 11.57 27.34
C VAL A 29 -4.73 12.55 26.92
N ILE A 30 -4.79 13.07 25.69
CA ILE A 30 -3.85 14.10 25.21
C ILE A 30 -3.98 15.36 26.07
N LYS A 31 -5.20 15.83 26.33
CA LYS A 31 -5.42 17.03 27.14
C LYS A 31 -4.89 16.88 28.57
N GLU A 32 -5.06 15.70 29.18
CA GLU A 32 -4.63 15.43 30.55
C GLU A 32 -3.11 15.25 30.68
N HIS A 33 -2.49 14.52 29.75
CA HIS A 33 -1.10 14.08 29.90
C HIS A 33 -0.11 14.80 28.97
N TYR A 34 -0.58 15.37 27.86
CA TYR A 34 0.23 16.03 26.83
C TYR A 34 -0.45 17.32 26.32
N PRO A 35 -0.81 18.25 27.21
CA PRO A 35 -1.60 19.43 26.85
C PRO A 35 -0.97 20.29 25.73
N GLU A 36 0.36 20.28 25.62
CA GLU A 36 1.12 20.95 24.56
C GLU A 36 0.86 20.37 23.15
N LEU A 37 0.34 19.14 23.06
CA LEU A 37 -0.01 18.49 21.80
C LEU A 37 -1.48 18.70 21.41
N GLN A 38 -2.33 19.16 22.33
CA GLN A 38 -3.78 19.24 22.13
C GLN A 38 -4.16 20.05 20.88
N GLU A 39 -3.55 21.23 20.69
CA GLU A 39 -3.84 22.08 19.53
C GLU A 39 -3.43 21.41 18.21
N LYS A 40 -2.27 20.74 18.21
CA LYS A 40 -1.75 20.05 17.02
C LYS A 40 -2.65 18.89 16.63
N TYR A 41 -3.07 18.06 17.58
CA TYR A 41 -3.99 16.95 17.33
C TYR A 41 -5.38 17.42 16.92
N THR A 42 -5.87 18.51 17.50
CA THR A 42 -7.15 19.11 17.09
C THR A 42 -7.12 19.53 15.63
N LYS A 43 -6.05 20.20 15.20
CA LYS A 43 -5.84 20.57 13.80
C LYS A 43 -5.68 19.35 12.89
N LEU A 44 -4.86 18.38 13.30
CA LEU A 44 -4.62 17.15 12.54
C LEU A 44 -5.88 16.33 12.29
N TYR A 45 -6.88 16.36 13.16
CA TYR A 45 -8.09 15.55 13.00
C TYR A 45 -9.36 16.39 12.86
N ILE A 46 -9.23 17.64 12.39
CA ILE A 46 -10.35 18.57 12.23
C ILE A 46 -11.37 18.10 11.18
N ASN A 47 -10.91 17.36 10.18
CA ASN A 47 -11.71 16.86 9.07
C ASN A 47 -12.72 15.76 9.47
N ASN A 48 -12.64 15.21 10.69
CA ASN A 48 -13.50 14.13 11.19
C ASN A 48 -13.61 12.95 10.20
N HIS A 49 -12.50 12.60 9.55
CA HIS A 49 -12.49 11.60 8.48
C HIS A 49 -13.14 10.26 8.94
N PRO A 50 -14.03 9.63 8.15
CA PRO A 50 -14.73 8.40 8.53
C PRO A 50 -13.81 7.23 8.92
N ASN A 51 -12.59 7.24 8.40
CA ASN A 51 -11.57 6.22 8.67
C ASN A 51 -10.52 6.67 9.70
N GLY A 52 -10.71 7.80 10.37
CA GLY A 52 -9.77 8.32 11.36
C GLY A 52 -8.43 8.80 10.79
N MET A 53 -8.38 9.13 9.49
CA MET A 53 -7.17 9.65 8.86
C MET A 53 -6.96 11.12 9.24
N PRO A 54 -5.70 11.54 9.46
CA PRO A 54 -5.40 12.93 9.69
C PRO A 54 -5.67 13.76 8.42
N ASP A 55 -5.96 15.02 8.62
CA ASP A 55 -6.04 16.04 7.60
C ASP A 55 -4.69 16.18 6.90
N THR A 56 -4.69 16.04 5.56
CA THR A 56 -3.46 16.02 4.76
C THR A 56 -2.76 17.37 4.79
N PHE A 57 -3.49 18.48 4.72
CA PHE A 57 -2.92 19.82 4.78
C PHE A 57 -2.17 20.04 6.10
N TYR A 58 -2.79 19.71 7.23
CA TYR A 58 -2.12 19.83 8.53
C TYR A 58 -1.00 18.82 8.73
N SER A 59 -1.12 17.61 8.17
CA SER A 59 -0.05 16.60 8.21
C SER A 59 1.22 17.10 7.51
N HIS A 60 1.06 17.72 6.33
CA HIS A 60 2.17 18.36 5.62
C HIS A 60 2.73 19.55 6.38
N LYS A 61 1.87 20.44 6.91
CA LYS A 61 2.30 21.63 7.67
C LYS A 61 3.09 21.28 8.93
N LEU A 62 2.77 20.15 9.57
CA LEU A 62 3.46 19.67 10.76
C LEU A 62 4.69 18.81 10.45
N ASN A 63 5.04 18.64 9.16
CA ASN A 63 6.14 17.80 8.70
C ASN A 63 6.10 16.41 9.34
N LEU A 64 4.90 15.81 9.40
CA LEU A 64 4.77 14.47 9.94
C LEU A 64 5.59 13.48 9.12
N VAL A 65 6.25 12.60 9.84
CA VAL A 65 7.13 11.59 9.27
C VAL A 65 6.30 10.55 8.52
N ASP A 66 6.71 10.21 7.30
CA ASP A 66 6.11 9.11 6.53
C ASP A 66 6.63 7.77 7.08
N THR A 67 5.87 7.18 8.00
CA THR A 67 6.23 5.91 8.64
C THR A 67 6.30 4.75 7.66
N ILE A 68 5.61 4.82 6.52
CA ILE A 68 5.68 3.78 5.48
C ILE A 68 7.05 3.80 4.82
N LYS A 69 7.55 5.00 4.46
CA LYS A 69 8.92 5.15 3.93
C LYS A 69 9.96 4.68 4.93
N ILE A 70 9.84 5.07 6.20
CA ILE A 70 10.77 4.61 7.24
C ILE A 70 10.74 3.08 7.37
N GLY A 71 9.55 2.49 7.45
CA GLY A 71 9.41 1.03 7.53
C GLY A 71 10.06 0.33 6.33
N TYR A 72 9.91 0.89 5.13
CA TYR A 72 10.51 0.36 3.91
C TYR A 72 12.03 0.48 3.87
N GLU A 73 12.59 1.58 4.36
CA GLU A 73 14.05 1.71 4.48
C GLU A 73 14.61 0.79 5.59
N MET A 74 13.88 0.63 6.69
CA MET A 74 14.23 -0.32 7.75
C MET A 74 14.21 -1.76 7.23
N SER A 75 13.18 -2.14 6.48
CA SER A 75 13.07 -3.49 5.93
C SER A 75 14.26 -3.82 5.02
N LYS A 76 14.69 -2.88 4.17
CA LYS A 76 15.93 -3.00 3.37
C LYS A 76 17.18 -3.13 4.23
N LYS A 77 17.33 -2.27 5.23
CA LYS A 77 18.48 -2.27 6.13
C LYS A 77 18.62 -3.60 6.88
N TYR A 78 17.52 -4.17 7.35
CA TYR A 78 17.50 -5.38 8.16
C TYR A 78 17.24 -6.66 7.33
N GLN A 79 17.14 -6.54 6.00
CA GLN A 79 16.84 -7.65 5.08
C GLN A 79 15.55 -8.40 5.46
N ILE A 80 14.56 -7.65 5.96
CA ILE A 80 13.22 -8.16 6.27
C ILE A 80 12.34 -7.82 5.06
N PRO A 81 11.54 -8.76 4.53
CA PRO A 81 10.57 -8.43 3.49
C PRO A 81 9.61 -7.34 3.97
N PHE A 82 9.51 -6.24 3.23
CA PHE A 82 8.54 -5.18 3.57
C PHE A 82 7.10 -5.63 3.37
N PHE A 83 6.92 -6.55 2.42
CA PHE A 83 5.63 -7.09 2.04
C PHE A 83 5.65 -8.58 2.29
N GLU A 84 4.53 -9.07 2.77
CA GLU A 84 4.27 -10.50 2.76
C GLU A 84 4.15 -10.99 1.31
N PRO A 85 4.84 -12.07 0.93
CA PRO A 85 4.61 -12.74 -0.34
C PRO A 85 3.14 -13.14 -0.46
N ARG A 86 2.56 -13.03 -1.66
CA ARG A 86 1.17 -13.43 -1.88
C ARG A 86 1.10 -14.92 -2.20
N TYR A 87 0.22 -15.66 -1.52
CA TYR A 87 -0.17 -17.00 -1.96
C TYR A 87 -1.11 -16.89 -3.17
N ILE A 88 -0.76 -17.58 -4.24
CA ILE A 88 -1.58 -17.66 -5.45
C ILE A 88 -1.87 -19.14 -5.71
N PRO A 89 -3.12 -19.60 -5.57
CA PRO A 89 -3.43 -21.00 -5.81
C PRO A 89 -3.23 -21.33 -7.30
N GLU A 90 -2.87 -22.59 -7.55
CA GLU A 90 -2.76 -23.16 -8.89
C GLU A 90 -4.16 -23.43 -9.45
N ASP A 91 -4.80 -22.38 -9.95
CA ASP A 91 -6.12 -22.46 -10.57
C ASP A 91 -6.16 -21.82 -11.97
N MET A 92 -7.37 -21.79 -12.53
CA MET A 92 -7.62 -21.30 -13.88
C MET A 92 -7.37 -19.81 -14.08
N LEU A 93 -7.10 -19.03 -13.03
CA LEU A 93 -6.80 -17.59 -13.09
C LEU A 93 -5.45 -17.27 -12.40
N HIS A 94 -4.60 -18.28 -12.21
CA HIS A 94 -3.32 -18.17 -11.54
C HIS A 94 -2.48 -17.01 -12.11
N PHE A 95 -2.38 -16.92 -13.44
CA PHE A 95 -1.53 -15.92 -14.06
C PHE A 95 -2.10 -14.50 -13.91
N ASN A 96 -3.42 -14.33 -13.97
CA ASN A 96 -4.07 -13.05 -13.74
C ASN A 96 -3.76 -12.51 -12.33
N ARG A 97 -3.82 -13.37 -11.32
CA ARG A 97 -3.49 -13.00 -9.94
C ARG A 97 -2.01 -12.66 -9.78
N ARG A 98 -1.12 -13.31 -10.53
CA ARG A 98 0.31 -12.94 -10.57
C ARG A 98 0.48 -11.53 -11.12
N VAL A 99 -0.13 -11.24 -12.27
CA VAL A 99 -0.06 -9.90 -12.89
C VAL A 99 -0.70 -8.84 -11.97
N SER A 100 -1.87 -9.11 -11.38
CA SER A 100 -2.51 -8.21 -10.40
C SER A 100 -1.58 -7.89 -9.21
N THR A 101 -0.85 -8.89 -8.70
CA THR A 101 0.07 -8.71 -7.58
C THR A 101 1.27 -7.85 -7.98
N VAL A 102 1.81 -8.05 -9.18
CA VAL A 102 2.85 -7.20 -9.76
C VAL A 102 2.37 -5.75 -9.89
N LEU A 103 1.20 -5.52 -10.51
CA LEU A 103 0.66 -4.17 -10.67
C LEU A 103 0.39 -3.49 -9.33
N SER A 104 -0.16 -4.21 -8.35
CA SER A 104 -0.40 -3.67 -7.00
C SER A 104 0.91 -3.28 -6.30
N ARG A 105 1.99 -4.05 -6.49
CA ARG A 105 3.33 -3.70 -5.98
C ARG A 105 3.87 -2.44 -6.66
N ILE A 106 3.75 -2.33 -7.98
CA ILE A 106 4.16 -1.15 -8.75
C ILE A 106 3.40 0.10 -8.26
N ALA A 107 2.08 0.00 -8.12
CA ALA A 107 1.24 1.08 -7.61
C ALA A 107 1.68 1.54 -6.22
N PHE A 108 1.98 0.61 -5.30
CA PHE A 108 2.51 0.96 -3.99
C PHE A 108 3.85 1.71 -4.11
N LEU A 109 4.80 1.20 -4.89
CA LEU A 109 6.12 1.81 -5.01
C LEU A 109 6.02 3.22 -5.58
N LYS A 110 5.24 3.42 -6.66
CA LYS A 110 5.00 4.75 -7.26
C LYS A 110 4.33 5.71 -6.28
N SER A 111 3.31 5.25 -5.53
CA SER A 111 2.52 6.13 -4.65
C SER A 111 3.18 6.43 -3.30
N LYS A 112 3.81 5.45 -2.66
CA LYS A 112 4.30 5.57 -1.28
C LYS A 112 5.79 5.78 -1.19
N ILE A 113 6.57 5.12 -2.04
CA ILE A 113 8.03 5.13 -1.93
C ILE A 113 8.63 6.21 -2.82
N LEU A 114 8.39 6.12 -4.13
CA LEU A 114 8.93 7.03 -5.12
C LEU A 114 8.22 8.38 -5.13
N GLN A 115 6.91 8.39 -4.82
CA GLN A 115 6.05 9.58 -4.81
C GLN A 115 6.15 10.41 -6.10
N ASN A 116 6.35 9.75 -7.25
CA ASN A 116 6.59 10.39 -8.53
C ASN A 116 5.29 10.59 -9.35
N SER A 117 4.27 9.73 -9.18
CA SER A 117 2.99 9.90 -9.87
C SER A 117 1.83 9.21 -9.13
N SER A 118 1.14 9.98 -8.28
CA SER A 118 -0.01 9.48 -7.51
C SER A 118 -1.18 9.05 -8.42
N PHE A 119 -1.36 9.73 -9.55
CA PHE A 119 -2.46 9.44 -10.47
C PHE A 119 -2.22 8.16 -11.28
N GLU A 120 -1.00 7.95 -11.79
CA GLU A 120 -0.61 6.68 -12.41
C GLU A 120 -0.75 5.52 -11.43
N ALA A 121 -0.26 5.69 -10.19
CA ALA A 121 -0.37 4.65 -9.17
C ALA A 121 -1.83 4.25 -8.90
N ILE A 122 -2.76 5.20 -8.85
CA ILE A 122 -4.19 4.91 -8.70
C ILE A 122 -4.73 4.12 -9.90
N ARG A 123 -4.36 4.50 -11.13
CA ARG A 123 -4.78 3.79 -12.35
C ARG A 123 -4.26 2.36 -12.38
N ILE A 124 -2.97 2.17 -12.12
CA ILE A 124 -2.34 0.84 -12.05
C ILE A 124 -3.03 -0.02 -10.97
N GLN A 125 -3.39 0.57 -9.83
CA GLN A 125 -4.12 -0.13 -8.77
C GLN A 125 -5.55 -0.50 -9.18
N GLN A 126 -6.23 0.32 -9.98
CA GLN A 126 -7.55 -0.01 -10.53
C GLN A 126 -7.45 -1.13 -11.56
N ASP A 127 -6.45 -1.05 -12.45
CA ASP A 127 -6.21 -2.04 -13.49
C ASP A 127 -5.86 -3.41 -12.87
N SER A 128 -5.13 -3.45 -11.76
CA SER A 128 -4.85 -4.72 -11.06
C SER A 128 -6.12 -5.44 -10.60
N ILE A 129 -7.11 -4.68 -10.09
CA ILE A 129 -8.42 -5.22 -9.69
C ILE A 129 -9.19 -5.74 -10.90
N ILE A 130 -9.14 -5.02 -12.03
CA ILE A 130 -9.77 -5.45 -13.28
C ILE A 130 -9.19 -6.80 -13.72
N LEU A 131 -7.87 -6.93 -13.76
CA LEU A 131 -7.20 -8.16 -14.19
C LEU A 131 -7.49 -9.33 -13.25
N GLU A 132 -7.54 -9.09 -11.94
CA GLU A 132 -7.85 -10.12 -10.94
C GLU A 132 -9.28 -10.67 -11.06
N THR A 133 -10.21 -9.86 -11.55
CA THR A 133 -11.64 -10.21 -11.67
C THR A 133 -12.03 -10.73 -13.05
N LEU A 134 -11.09 -10.80 -14.00
CA LEU A 134 -11.32 -11.40 -15.31
C LEU A 134 -11.76 -12.87 -15.17
N LYS A 135 -12.69 -13.28 -16.03
CA LYS A 135 -13.23 -14.65 -16.06
C LYS A 135 -12.36 -15.64 -16.84
N ARG A 136 -11.33 -15.15 -17.54
CA ARG A 136 -10.43 -15.92 -18.41
C ARG A 136 -8.99 -15.55 -18.11
N ASP A 137 -8.12 -16.56 -18.10
CA ASP A 137 -6.69 -16.36 -17.91
C ASP A 137 -6.08 -15.60 -19.10
N LEU A 138 -5.22 -14.62 -18.82
CA LEU A 138 -4.53 -13.81 -19.82
C LEU A 138 -3.68 -14.67 -20.76
N LYS A 139 -3.09 -15.78 -20.30
CA LYS A 139 -2.32 -16.70 -21.17
C LYS A 139 -3.20 -17.41 -22.21
N ARG A 140 -4.51 -17.40 -22.03
CA ARG A 140 -5.47 -18.02 -22.95
C ARG A 140 -6.12 -17.02 -23.88
N MET A 141 -5.83 -15.73 -23.73
CA MET A 141 -6.36 -14.67 -24.59
C MET A 141 -5.44 -14.51 -25.82
N SER A 142 -6.03 -14.15 -26.96
CA SER A 142 -5.27 -13.73 -28.13
C SER A 142 -4.65 -12.35 -27.91
N SER A 143 -3.62 -12.00 -28.69
CA SER A 143 -2.95 -10.69 -28.58
C SER A 143 -3.95 -9.52 -28.73
N ASN A 144 -4.87 -9.63 -29.70
CA ASN A 144 -5.90 -8.61 -29.90
C ASN A 144 -6.86 -8.51 -28.70
N GLU A 145 -7.20 -9.62 -28.03
CA GLU A 145 -8.01 -9.58 -26.81
C GLU A 145 -7.27 -8.91 -25.65
N VAL A 146 -5.95 -9.13 -25.51
CA VAL A 146 -5.12 -8.51 -24.47
C VAL A 146 -4.94 -7.02 -24.71
N GLU A 147 -4.67 -6.61 -25.96
CA GLU A 147 -4.50 -5.20 -26.34
C GLU A 147 -5.77 -4.37 -26.15
N ASN A 148 -6.96 -5.00 -26.22
CA ASN A 148 -8.25 -4.35 -26.01
C ASN A 148 -8.80 -4.52 -24.58
N LEU A 149 -7.98 -4.95 -23.62
CA LEU A 149 -8.39 -4.97 -22.22
C LEU A 149 -8.74 -3.55 -21.75
N PRO A 150 -9.75 -3.38 -20.86
CA PRO A 150 -10.14 -2.08 -20.34
C PRO A 150 -9.17 -1.62 -19.23
N ILE A 151 -7.88 -1.57 -19.54
CA ILE A 151 -6.78 -1.13 -18.67
C ILE A 151 -5.99 -0.03 -19.37
N HIS A 152 -5.19 0.71 -18.62
CA HIS A 152 -4.39 1.80 -19.19
C HIS A 152 -3.13 1.26 -19.88
N ASP A 153 -2.62 1.99 -20.89
CA ASP A 153 -1.44 1.60 -21.68
C ASP A 153 -0.22 1.27 -20.82
N GLU A 154 -0.01 1.99 -19.73
CA GLU A 154 1.08 1.73 -18.80
C GLU A 154 0.96 0.35 -18.12
N SER A 155 -0.25 0.00 -17.65
CA SER A 155 -0.51 -1.32 -17.09
C SER A 155 -0.37 -2.41 -18.17
N LEU A 156 -0.84 -2.12 -19.39
CA LEU A 156 -0.73 -3.04 -20.53
C LEU A 156 0.73 -3.38 -20.85
N GLN A 157 1.65 -2.41 -20.77
CA GLN A 157 3.09 -2.67 -20.96
C GLN A 157 3.61 -3.73 -19.97
N TYR A 158 3.25 -3.62 -18.68
CA TYR A 158 3.63 -4.61 -17.68
C TYR A 158 2.96 -5.98 -17.91
N VAL A 159 1.70 -5.98 -18.39
CA VAL A 159 0.99 -7.23 -18.74
C VAL A 159 1.70 -7.94 -19.88
N LEU A 160 2.02 -7.23 -20.96
CA LEU A 160 2.72 -7.78 -22.12
C LEU A 160 4.11 -8.30 -21.75
N GLU A 161 4.84 -7.55 -20.94
CA GLU A 161 6.14 -7.97 -20.42
C GLU A 161 6.04 -9.27 -19.60
N MET A 162 5.05 -9.35 -18.69
CA MET A 162 4.80 -10.54 -17.90
C MET A 162 4.38 -11.74 -18.76
N LEU A 163 3.61 -11.52 -19.84
CA LEU A 163 3.23 -12.58 -20.78
C LEU A 163 4.44 -13.12 -21.56
N GLU A 164 5.37 -12.25 -21.96
CA GLU A 164 6.57 -12.62 -22.70
C GLU A 164 7.61 -13.32 -21.80
N ARG A 165 7.90 -12.74 -20.62
CA ARG A 165 9.08 -13.10 -19.81
C ARG A 165 8.75 -13.73 -18.47
N ASN A 166 7.48 -13.72 -18.07
CA ASN A 166 7.04 -14.09 -16.73
C ASN A 166 7.74 -13.28 -15.61
N GLN A 167 8.22 -12.08 -15.96
CA GLN A 167 9.00 -11.18 -15.13
C GLN A 167 8.60 -9.73 -15.39
N CYS A 168 8.87 -8.84 -14.42
CA CYS A 168 8.66 -7.40 -14.57
C CYS A 168 9.95 -6.63 -14.25
N GLN A 169 10.51 -5.98 -15.26
CA GLN A 169 11.78 -5.26 -15.17
C GLN A 169 11.69 -4.08 -14.20
N PHE A 170 10.52 -3.44 -14.08
CA PHE A 170 10.33 -2.37 -13.10
C PHE A 170 10.58 -2.89 -11.68
N LEU A 171 10.02 -4.03 -11.30
CA LEU A 171 10.21 -4.59 -9.96
C LEU A 171 11.61 -5.15 -9.75
N ILE A 172 12.21 -5.75 -10.80
CA ILE A 172 13.62 -6.19 -10.76
C ILE A 172 14.55 -5.01 -10.49
N ASN A 173 14.39 -3.90 -11.21
CA ASN A 173 15.22 -2.69 -11.05
C ASN A 173 15.10 -2.08 -9.65
N HIS A 174 13.97 -2.30 -8.97
CA HIS A 174 13.73 -1.82 -7.62
C HIS A 174 14.08 -2.86 -6.54
N LYS A 175 14.61 -4.03 -6.91
CA LYS A 175 14.91 -5.17 -6.02
C LYS A 175 13.70 -5.68 -5.25
N GLU A 176 12.54 -5.62 -5.90
CA GLU A 176 11.26 -5.99 -5.29
C GLU A 176 10.74 -7.32 -5.82
N TRP A 177 11.39 -7.92 -6.83
CA TRP A 177 10.92 -9.13 -7.52
C TRP A 177 10.98 -10.40 -6.66
N ASP A 178 12.06 -10.61 -5.92
CA ASP A 178 12.41 -11.91 -5.32
C ASP A 178 11.49 -12.35 -4.17
N ASN A 179 10.62 -11.46 -3.66
CA ASN A 179 9.72 -11.72 -2.54
C ASN A 179 8.24 -11.49 -2.88
N LEU A 180 7.83 -11.60 -4.16
CA LEU A 180 6.43 -11.37 -4.54
C LEU A 180 5.50 -12.53 -4.20
N PHE A 181 5.98 -13.76 -4.38
CA PHE A 181 5.17 -14.96 -4.34
C PHE A 181 5.79 -15.97 -3.37
N PHE A 182 4.98 -16.82 -2.76
CA PHE A 182 5.53 -17.99 -2.11
C PHE A 182 6.19 -18.87 -3.18
N GLU A 183 7.50 -19.05 -3.09
CA GLU A 183 8.14 -20.16 -3.77
C GLU A 183 7.67 -21.45 -3.08
N GLY A 184 7.18 -22.41 -3.86
CA GLY A 184 6.55 -23.62 -3.35
C GLY A 184 7.45 -24.35 -2.33
N ALA A 185 6.84 -24.78 -1.23
CA ALA A 185 7.37 -25.81 -0.34
C ALA A 185 7.39 -27.18 -1.02
#